data_AF-A0A7V8NM39-F1
#
_entry.id   AF-A0A7V8NM39-F1
#
_cell.length_a   1.000
_cell.length_b   1.000
_cell.length_c   1.000
_cell.angle_alpha   90.00
_cell.angle_beta   90.00
_cell.angle_gamma   90.00
#
_symmetry.space_group_name_H-M   'P 1'
#
loop_
_entity.id
_entity.type
_entity.pdbx_description
1 polymer ?
#
loop_
_entity_poly.entity_id
_entity_poly.type
_entity_poly.pdbx_seq_one_letter_code
_entity_poly.pdbx_strand_id
1 'polypeptide(L)'
;MSYPVDEKKWPRVREMLERHDLDALVVRAPDNILYLTNYWTMKGYDLVIFPRDGDPTLLVIEPQFREAERTAWNKDVRFFRFYDAKDPRPPMVRAVEMAVDVLGERKLDARVGIELSQFSQICDRMVGEPTVYWQGYYDAFRSRCREVIDAAPLLADVDAIGE
;
A
#
# COMPACT_ATOMS: atom_id res chain seq x y z
N MET A 1 0.88 -5.52 21.23
CA MET A 1 2.09 -6.31 20.92
C MET A 1 2.23 -6.27 19.41
N SER A 2 3.38 -5.87 18.90
CA SER A 2 3.70 -6.06 17.48
C SER A 2 3.89 -7.55 17.23
N TYR A 3 3.38 -8.06 16.10
CA TYR A 3 3.67 -9.42 15.69
C TYR A 3 5.14 -9.51 15.24
N PRO A 4 5.83 -10.65 15.45
CA PRO A 4 7.17 -10.85 14.93
C PRO A 4 7.23 -10.56 13.43
N VAL A 5 8.29 -9.87 13.03
CA VAL A 5 8.57 -9.63 11.62
C VAL A 5 8.96 -10.94 10.95
N ASP A 6 8.38 -11.20 9.78
CA ASP A 6 8.83 -12.28 8.91
C ASP A 6 10.03 -11.82 8.07
N GLU A 7 11.23 -12.13 8.55
CA GLU A 7 12.50 -11.75 7.91
C GLU A 7 12.77 -12.49 6.60
N LYS A 8 12.07 -13.60 6.30
CA LYS A 8 12.27 -14.38 5.06
C LYS A 8 11.41 -13.87 3.92
N LYS A 9 10.28 -13.28 4.25
CA LYS A 9 9.27 -12.84 3.28
C LYS A 9 9.68 -11.60 2.49
N TRP A 10 10.21 -10.58 3.16
CA TRP A 10 10.54 -9.32 2.47
C TRP A 10 11.68 -9.44 1.47
N PRO A 11 12.74 -10.23 1.71
CA PRO A 11 13.71 -10.53 0.66
C PRO A 11 13.05 -11.05 -0.62
N ARG A 12 12.06 -11.95 -0.52
CA ARG A 12 11.32 -12.47 -1.70
C ARG A 12 10.55 -11.37 -2.43
N VAL A 13 9.90 -10.47 -1.70
CA VAL A 13 9.22 -9.31 -2.29
C VAL A 13 10.23 -8.39 -2.98
N ARG A 14 11.37 -8.07 -2.34
CA ARG A 14 12.42 -7.23 -2.95
C ARG A 14 13.07 -7.88 -4.16
N GLU A 15 13.32 -9.19 -4.12
CA GLU A 15 13.80 -9.97 -5.27
C GLU A 15 12.79 -9.96 -6.42
N MET A 16 11.48 -9.99 -6.13
CA MET A 16 10.46 -9.77 -7.14
C MET A 16 10.55 -8.35 -7.73
N LEU A 17 10.70 -7.31 -6.91
CA LEU A 17 10.90 -5.94 -7.40
C LEU A 17 12.15 -5.80 -8.25
N GLU A 18 13.25 -6.44 -7.86
CA GLU A 18 14.48 -6.43 -8.64
C GLU A 18 14.31 -7.15 -9.98
N ARG A 19 13.75 -8.37 -9.98
CA ARG A 19 13.50 -9.15 -11.21
C ARG A 19 12.61 -8.42 -12.22
N HIS A 20 11.63 -7.66 -11.73
CA HIS A 20 10.71 -6.90 -12.58
C HIS A 20 11.14 -5.44 -12.79
N ASP A 21 12.32 -5.05 -12.29
CA ASP A 21 12.84 -3.68 -12.33
C ASP A 21 11.83 -2.61 -11.83
N LEU A 22 11.18 -2.88 -10.70
CA LEU A 22 10.25 -1.97 -10.04
C LEU A 22 10.94 -1.13 -8.97
N ASP A 23 10.69 0.18 -8.95
CA ASP A 23 11.16 1.05 -7.86
C ASP A 23 10.41 0.78 -6.57
N ALA A 24 9.09 0.57 -6.69
CA ALA A 24 8.21 0.30 -5.56
C ALA A 24 6.92 -0.43 -5.99
N LEU A 25 6.28 -1.04 -4.98
CA LEU A 25 4.88 -1.44 -5.01
C LEU A 25 4.04 -0.41 -4.30
N VAL A 26 2.83 -0.16 -4.80
CA VAL A 26 1.77 0.47 -4.04
C VAL A 26 0.59 -0.49 -3.93
N VAL A 27 0.31 -0.92 -2.70
CA VAL A 27 -0.82 -1.80 -2.39
C VAL A 27 -1.84 -1.09 -1.52
N ARG A 28 -3.10 -1.42 -1.73
CA ARG A 28 -4.26 -0.97 -0.98
C ARG A 28 -5.09 -2.15 -0.46
N ALA A 29 -5.02 -3.33 -1.08
CA ALA A 29 -5.79 -4.48 -0.62
C ALA A 29 -5.42 -4.82 0.84
N PRO A 30 -6.41 -4.97 1.75
CA PRO A 30 -6.16 -5.15 3.19
C PRO A 30 -5.23 -6.32 3.54
N ASP A 31 -5.33 -7.41 2.80
CA ASP A 31 -4.46 -8.58 2.88
C ASP A 31 -3.02 -8.25 2.51
N ASN A 32 -2.80 -7.54 1.39
CA ASN A 32 -1.47 -7.13 0.97
C ASN A 32 -0.85 -6.11 1.92
N ILE A 33 -1.66 -5.21 2.52
CA ILE A 33 -1.19 -4.31 3.58
C ILE A 33 -0.75 -5.12 4.80
N LEU A 34 -1.60 -6.02 5.30
CA LEU A 34 -1.28 -6.89 6.43
C LEU A 34 -0.03 -7.72 6.15
N TYR A 35 0.06 -8.27 4.94
CA TYR A 35 1.20 -9.03 4.47
C TYR A 35 2.47 -8.17 4.54
N LEU A 36 2.49 -6.97 3.96
CA LEU A 36 3.71 -6.17 3.90
C LEU A 36 4.07 -5.46 5.20
N THR A 37 3.13 -5.23 6.12
CA THR A 37 3.33 -4.33 7.28
C THR A 37 3.01 -4.94 8.65
N ASN A 38 2.45 -6.15 8.73
CA ASN A 38 1.86 -6.73 9.95
C ASN A 38 0.71 -5.88 10.54
N TYR A 39 0.22 -4.89 9.80
CA TYR A 39 -0.89 -4.04 10.21
C TYR A 39 -2.20 -4.51 9.56
N TRP A 40 -3.19 -4.87 10.38
CA TRP A 40 -4.52 -5.20 9.88
C TRP A 40 -5.41 -3.95 9.88
N THR A 41 -5.69 -3.47 8.67
CA THR A 41 -6.49 -2.27 8.41
C THR A 41 -7.89 -2.37 9.04
N MET A 42 -8.33 -1.31 9.70
CA MET A 42 -9.72 -1.20 10.14
C MET A 42 -10.65 -0.65 9.04
N LYS A 43 -10.13 0.21 8.16
CA LYS A 43 -10.84 0.80 7.02
C LYS A 43 -10.06 0.55 5.74
N GLY A 44 -10.76 0.30 4.62
CA GLY A 44 -10.15 -0.01 3.32
C GLY A 44 -9.56 1.18 2.55
N TYR A 45 -9.08 2.23 3.24
CA TYR A 45 -8.49 3.43 2.63
C TYR A 45 -6.96 3.50 2.74
N ASP A 46 -6.37 2.65 3.56
CA ASP A 46 -4.95 2.68 3.84
C ASP A 46 -4.14 2.19 2.62
N LEU A 47 -2.90 2.63 2.47
CA LEU A 47 -1.99 2.17 1.41
C LEU A 47 -0.59 1.95 1.94
N VAL A 48 0.17 1.09 1.26
CA VAL A 48 1.59 0.87 1.54
C VAL A 48 2.39 1.13 0.28
N ILE A 49 3.44 1.94 0.41
CA ILE A 49 4.50 2.10 -0.58
C ILE A 49 5.67 1.24 -0.12
N PHE A 50 5.93 0.13 -0.81
CA PHE A 50 6.99 -0.82 -0.50
C PHE A 50 8.12 -0.71 -1.53
N PRO A 51 9.25 -0.08 -1.20
CA PRO A 51 10.32 0.18 -2.15
C PRO A 51 11.24 -1.05 -2.35
N ARG A 52 11.95 -1.08 -3.48
CA ARG A 52 13.02 -2.06 -3.74
C ARG A 52 14.12 -1.99 -2.68
N ASP A 53 14.46 -0.78 -2.23
CA ASP A 53 15.44 -0.52 -1.17
C ASP A 53 14.91 0.43 -0.07
N GLY A 54 15.33 0.23 1.18
CA GLY A 54 14.93 1.04 2.34
C GLY A 54 13.54 0.72 2.92
N ASP A 55 13.08 1.54 3.87
CA ASP A 55 11.86 1.25 4.66
C ASP A 55 10.55 1.52 3.88
N PRO A 56 9.50 0.70 4.06
CA PRO A 56 8.16 0.99 3.53
C PRO A 56 7.49 2.17 4.22
N THR A 57 6.69 2.91 3.46
CA THR A 57 5.81 3.97 3.97
C THR A 57 4.38 3.44 4.06
N LEU A 58 3.82 3.41 5.26
CA LEU A 58 2.42 3.05 5.52
C LEU A 58 1.58 4.32 5.66
N LEU A 59 0.56 4.46 4.82
CA LEU A 59 -0.39 5.56 4.84
C LEU A 59 -1.69 5.07 5.45
N VAL A 60 -2.11 5.67 6.55
CA VAL A 60 -3.35 5.29 7.23
C VAL A 60 -4.30 6.45 7.40
N ILE A 61 -5.57 6.14 7.51
CA ILE A 61 -6.55 7.15 7.89
C ILE A 61 -6.33 7.60 9.34
N GLU A 62 -6.50 8.89 9.61
CA GLU A 62 -6.17 9.54 10.89
C GLU A 62 -6.64 8.78 12.15
N PRO A 63 -7.88 8.27 12.27
CA PRO A 63 -8.32 7.52 13.45
C PRO A 63 -7.52 6.23 13.72
N GLN A 64 -6.89 5.67 12.69
CA GLN A 64 -6.10 4.44 12.75
C GLN A 64 -4.61 4.68 13.04
N PHE A 65 -4.15 5.93 13.00
CA PHE A 65 -2.73 6.28 13.08
C PHE A 65 -2.01 5.69 14.30
N ARG A 66 -2.58 5.87 15.50
CA ARG A 66 -1.97 5.37 16.75
C ARG A 66 -1.90 3.84 16.82
N GLU A 67 -2.88 3.16 16.24
CA GLU A 67 -2.87 1.69 16.20
C GLU A 67 -1.85 1.18 15.19
N ALA A 68 -1.76 1.84 14.02
CA ALA A 68 -0.76 1.54 13.01
C ALA A 68 0.67 1.73 13.55
N GLU A 69 0.98 2.86 14.19
CA GLU A 69 2.28 3.11 14.84
C GLU A 69 2.68 2.01 15.86
N ARG A 70 1.70 1.38 16.51
CA ARG A 70 1.93 0.37 17.55
C ARG A 70 2.11 -1.05 16.99
N THR A 71 1.48 -1.35 15.87
CA THR A 71 1.33 -2.72 15.36
C THR A 71 2.08 -2.97 14.06
N ALA A 72 2.20 -1.96 13.21
CA ALA A 72 3.03 -2.04 12.02
C ALA A 72 4.50 -2.14 12.42
N TRP A 73 5.27 -2.93 11.67
CA TRP A 73 6.71 -3.04 11.95
C TRP A 73 7.51 -1.86 11.39
N ASN A 74 7.01 -1.22 10.32
CA ASN A 74 7.72 -0.15 9.62
C ASN A 74 7.61 1.17 10.41
N LYS A 75 8.65 2.00 10.31
CA LYS A 75 8.75 3.24 11.10
C LYS A 75 8.10 4.45 10.42
N ASP A 76 8.07 4.47 9.09
CA ASP A 76 7.45 5.55 8.32
C ASP A 76 5.94 5.29 8.19
N VAL A 77 5.20 5.72 9.21
CA VAL A 77 3.74 5.74 9.20
C VAL A 77 3.29 7.18 9.08
N ARG A 78 2.44 7.47 8.09
CA ARG A 78 1.86 8.79 7.85
C ARG A 78 0.35 8.69 7.83
N PHE A 79 -0.35 9.79 8.09
CA PHE A 79 -1.80 9.78 8.07
C PHE A 79 -2.42 10.86 7.18
N PHE A 80 -3.57 10.53 6.60
CA PHE A 80 -4.46 11.47 5.95
C PHE A 80 -5.75 11.62 6.78
N ARG A 81 -6.37 12.80 6.70
CA ARG A 81 -7.58 13.09 7.48
C ARG A 81 -8.78 12.33 6.95
N PHE A 82 -9.55 11.75 7.88
CA PHE A 82 -10.85 11.17 7.54
C PHE A 82 -11.82 12.27 7.10
N TYR A 83 -12.00 13.26 7.97
CA TYR A 83 -12.74 14.49 7.72
C TYR A 83 -11.77 15.66 7.61
N ASP A 84 -11.83 16.41 6.52
CA ASP A 84 -11.08 17.65 6.37
C ASP A 84 -12.02 18.81 6.02
N ALA A 85 -12.05 19.83 6.87
CA ALA A 85 -12.87 21.02 6.66
C ALA A 85 -12.42 21.84 5.43
N LYS A 86 -11.17 21.67 4.99
CA LYS A 86 -10.58 22.38 3.84
C LYS A 86 -10.63 21.57 2.55
N ASP A 87 -10.85 20.26 2.65
CA ASP A 87 -10.96 19.36 1.51
C ASP A 87 -12.17 18.43 1.68
N PRO A 88 -13.32 18.77 1.06
CA PRO A 88 -14.56 18.00 1.21
C PRO A 88 -14.55 16.70 0.40
N ARG A 89 -13.49 16.38 -0.36
CA ARG A 89 -13.43 15.16 -1.17
C ARG A 89 -13.43 13.90 -0.29
N PRO A 90 -13.72 12.71 -0.85
CA PRO A 90 -13.64 11.46 -0.10
C PRO A 90 -12.21 11.15 0.41
N PRO A 91 -12.05 10.48 1.57
CA PRO A 91 -10.74 10.16 2.14
C PRO A 91 -9.87 9.29 1.22
N MET A 92 -10.47 8.42 0.40
CA MET A 92 -9.74 7.62 -0.60
C MET A 92 -8.98 8.48 -1.61
N VAL A 93 -9.49 9.67 -1.98
CA VAL A 93 -8.81 10.58 -2.91
C VAL A 93 -7.55 11.13 -2.24
N ARG A 94 -7.66 11.59 -0.98
CA ARG A 94 -6.52 12.07 -0.20
C ARG A 94 -5.46 10.99 0.02
N ALA A 95 -5.90 9.75 0.27
CA ALA A 95 -5.00 8.63 0.46
C ALA A 95 -4.15 8.36 -0.79
N VAL A 96 -4.78 8.38 -1.98
CA VAL A 96 -4.08 8.18 -3.26
C VAL A 96 -3.17 9.36 -3.59
N GLU A 97 -3.62 10.60 -3.42
CA GLU A 97 -2.78 11.79 -3.62
C GLU A 97 -1.53 11.74 -2.73
N MET A 98 -1.70 11.39 -1.45
CA MET A 98 -0.59 11.21 -0.53
C MET A 98 0.37 10.10 -0.99
N ALA A 99 -0.14 8.99 -1.51
CA ALA A 99 0.72 7.92 -2.04
C ALA A 99 1.56 8.39 -3.23
N VAL A 100 0.94 9.14 -4.15
CA VAL A 100 1.60 9.74 -5.31
C VAL A 100 2.66 10.77 -4.89
N ASP A 101 2.35 11.59 -3.88
CA ASP A 101 3.29 12.56 -3.32
C ASP A 101 4.50 11.87 -2.68
N VAL A 102 4.30 10.79 -1.92
CA VAL A 102 5.39 10.01 -1.31
C VAL A 102 6.28 9.37 -2.37
N LEU A 103 5.71 8.81 -3.44
CA LEU A 103 6.50 8.27 -4.55
C LEU A 103 7.40 9.35 -5.16
N GLY A 104 6.87 10.57 -5.33
CA GLY A 104 7.64 11.70 -5.83
C GLY A 104 8.72 12.21 -4.87
N GLU A 105 8.37 12.38 -3.58
CA GLU A 105 9.28 12.79 -2.51
C GLU A 105 10.49 11.85 -2.43
N ARG A 106 10.22 10.54 -2.52
CA ARG A 106 11.22 9.48 -2.39
C ARG A 106 11.89 9.08 -3.71
N LYS A 107 11.51 9.69 -4.84
CA LYS A 107 12.02 9.38 -6.19
C LYS A 107 11.85 7.90 -6.58
N LEU A 108 10.68 7.33 -6.25
CA LEU A 108 10.29 5.94 -6.52
C LEU A 108 9.28 5.85 -7.67
N ASP A 109 9.32 6.80 -8.59
CA ASP A 109 8.27 7.10 -9.57
C ASP A 109 8.68 6.76 -11.02
N ALA A 110 9.77 6.02 -11.25
CA ALA A 110 10.14 5.59 -12.60
C ALA A 110 9.30 4.37 -13.03
N ARG A 111 9.28 3.30 -12.24
CA ARG A 111 8.47 2.11 -12.59
C ARG A 111 7.81 1.53 -11.35
N VAL A 112 6.48 1.64 -11.29
CA VAL A 112 5.69 1.32 -10.09
C VAL A 112 4.71 0.21 -10.37
N GLY A 113 4.69 -0.81 -9.51
CA GLY A 113 3.66 -1.83 -9.50
C GLY A 113 2.46 -1.39 -8.65
N ILE A 114 1.25 -1.42 -9.21
CA ILE A 114 0.01 -1.17 -8.47
C ILE A 114 -0.96 -2.32 -8.68
N GLU A 115 -1.95 -2.46 -7.81
CA GLU A 115 -3.00 -3.48 -7.95
C GLU A 115 -4.03 -3.02 -8.98
N LEU A 116 -4.01 -3.60 -10.20
CA LEU A 116 -5.03 -3.31 -11.21
C LEU A 116 -6.28 -4.19 -11.08
N SER A 117 -6.20 -5.26 -10.29
CA SER A 117 -7.31 -6.18 -10.03
C SER A 117 -7.40 -6.57 -8.54
N GLN A 118 -8.60 -6.93 -8.10
CA GLN A 118 -8.85 -7.47 -6.75
C GLN A 118 -8.69 -8.99 -6.74
N PHE A 119 -7.46 -9.48 -6.91
CA PHE A 119 -7.20 -10.92 -7.01
C PHE A 119 -7.59 -11.70 -5.73
N SER A 120 -7.35 -11.11 -4.56
CA SER A 120 -7.88 -11.55 -3.26
C SER A 120 -8.42 -10.35 -2.48
N GLN A 121 -9.42 -10.58 -1.62
CA GLN A 121 -9.98 -9.56 -0.73
C GLN A 121 -10.25 -10.20 0.63
N ILE A 122 -9.28 -10.10 1.54
CA ILE A 122 -9.61 -10.20 2.97
C ILE A 122 -10.34 -8.90 3.34
N CYS A 123 -11.44 -9.01 4.07
CA CYS A 123 -12.15 -7.83 4.55
C CYS A 123 -11.27 -7.02 5.53
N ASP A 124 -11.35 -5.69 5.43
CA ASP A 124 -10.98 -4.86 6.56
C ASP A 124 -11.87 -5.21 7.78
N ARG A 125 -11.45 -4.80 8.98
CA ARG A 125 -12.15 -5.19 10.21
C ARG A 125 -13.61 -4.69 10.28
N MET A 126 -14.04 -3.74 9.44
CA MET A 126 -15.39 -3.17 9.45
C MET A 126 -16.32 -3.77 8.38
N VAL A 127 -15.83 -4.62 7.47
CA VAL A 127 -16.59 -5.52 6.56
C VAL A 127 -17.67 -4.83 5.70
N GLY A 128 -17.60 -3.50 5.50
CA GLY A 128 -18.72 -2.73 4.94
C GLY A 128 -18.37 -1.63 3.94
N GLU A 129 -17.09 -1.44 3.60
CA GLU A 129 -16.67 -0.34 2.72
C GLU A 129 -16.32 -0.84 1.32
N PRO A 130 -16.66 -0.10 0.25
CA PRO A 130 -16.30 -0.49 -1.10
C PRO A 130 -14.77 -0.47 -1.25
N THR A 131 -14.16 -1.65 -1.24
CA THR A 131 -12.72 -1.86 -1.46
C THR A 131 -12.35 -1.80 -2.94
N VAL A 132 -13.31 -1.52 -3.83
CA VAL A 132 -13.12 -1.50 -5.28
C VAL A 132 -12.27 -0.33 -5.72
N TYR A 133 -11.34 -0.59 -6.62
CA TYR A 133 -10.58 0.46 -7.29
C TYR A 133 -11.50 1.22 -8.25
N TRP A 134 -11.22 2.51 -8.41
CA TRP A 134 -11.93 3.37 -9.36
C TRP A 134 -10.95 3.93 -10.38
N GLN A 135 -11.44 4.43 -11.51
CA GLN A 135 -10.58 4.91 -12.60
C GLN A 135 -9.54 5.96 -12.14
N GLY A 136 -9.96 6.87 -11.26
CA GLY A 136 -9.08 7.92 -10.73
C GLY A 136 -7.95 7.40 -9.84
N TYR A 137 -8.06 6.20 -9.24
CA TYR A 137 -6.92 5.55 -8.57
C TYR A 137 -5.82 5.25 -9.60
N TYR A 138 -6.19 4.61 -10.71
CA TYR A 138 -5.22 4.27 -11.77
C TYR A 138 -4.65 5.51 -12.45
N ASP A 139 -5.49 6.49 -12.74
CA ASP A 139 -5.08 7.72 -13.44
C ASP A 139 -4.10 8.54 -12.59
N ALA A 140 -4.28 8.57 -11.26
CA ALA A 140 -3.37 9.27 -10.37
C ALA A 140 -1.94 8.74 -10.48
N PHE A 141 -1.74 7.43 -10.40
CA PHE A 141 -0.40 6.83 -10.57
C PHE A 141 0.13 7.00 -11.99
N ARG A 142 -0.69 6.78 -13.02
CA ARG A 142 -0.28 6.94 -14.43
C ARG A 142 0.10 8.38 -14.79
N SER A 143 -0.49 9.37 -14.11
CA SER A 143 -0.17 10.78 -14.35
C SER A 143 1.18 11.21 -13.79
N ARG A 144 1.67 10.53 -12.74
CA ARG A 144 2.90 10.90 -12.03
C ARG A 144 4.08 9.99 -12.34
N CYS A 145 3.83 8.69 -12.40
CA CYS A 145 4.85 7.66 -12.61
C CYS A 145 5.16 7.50 -14.10
N ARG A 146 6.42 7.24 -14.44
CA ARG A 146 6.84 7.06 -15.85
C ARG A 146 6.27 5.77 -16.44
N GLU A 147 6.19 4.70 -15.65
CA GLU A 147 5.54 3.44 -16.02
C GLU A 147 4.80 2.86 -14.82
N VAL A 148 3.61 2.31 -15.09
CA VAL A 148 2.76 1.64 -14.10
C VAL A 148 2.39 0.27 -14.62
N ILE A 149 2.61 -0.78 -13.82
CA ILE A 149 2.27 -2.17 -14.18
C ILE A 149 1.32 -2.80 -13.15
N ASP A 150 0.64 -3.88 -13.55
CA ASP A 150 -0.15 -4.68 -12.61
C ASP A 150 0.74 -5.56 -11.73
N ALA A 151 0.70 -5.32 -10.42
CA ALA A 151 1.43 -6.09 -9.43
C ALA A 151 0.58 -7.20 -8.77
N ALA A 152 -0.73 -7.24 -9.01
CA ALA A 152 -1.60 -8.28 -8.44
C ALA A 152 -1.12 -9.71 -8.73
N PRO A 153 -0.79 -10.11 -9.98
CA PRO A 153 -0.27 -11.46 -10.25
C PRO A 153 1.11 -11.69 -9.62
N LEU A 154 1.94 -10.66 -9.52
CA LEU A 154 3.30 -10.78 -8.97
C LEU A 154 3.26 -11.06 -7.46
N LEU A 155 2.34 -10.44 -6.74
CA LEU A 155 2.13 -10.67 -5.31
C LEU A 155 1.56 -12.07 -5.05
N ALA A 156 0.60 -12.51 -5.86
CA ALA A 156 0.04 -13.85 -5.77
C ALA A 156 1.10 -14.95 -5.94
N ASP A 157 2.05 -14.77 -6.86
CA ASP A 157 3.16 -15.71 -7.08
C ASP A 157 4.10 -15.76 -5.87
N VAL A 158 4.39 -14.63 -5.24
CA VAL A 158 5.26 -14.57 -4.05
C VAL A 158 4.60 -15.25 -2.84
N ASP A 159 3.28 -15.11 -2.71
CA ASP A 159 2.50 -15.75 -1.65
C ASP A 159 2.39 -17.27 -1.82
N ALA A 160 2.27 -17.75 -3.06
CA ALA A 160 2.18 -19.17 -3.37
C ALA A 160 3.45 -19.97 -3.04
N ILE A 161 4.61 -19.31 -2.92
CA ILE A 161 5.92 -19.93 -2.60
C ILE A 161 6.09 -20.10 -1.07
N GLY A 162 5.02 -19.96 -0.29
CA GLY A 162 4.98 -20.20 1.15
C GLY A 162 4.96 -21.68 1.56
N GLU A 163 6.03 -22.43 1.26
CA GLU A 163 6.38 -23.71 1.92
C GLU A 163 7.83 -23.67 2.44
#